data_AF-A0AAJ2EM75-F1
#
_entry.id   AF-A0AAJ2EM75-F1
#
_cell.length_a   1.000
_cell.length_b   1.000
_cell.length_c   1.000
_cell.angle_alpha   90.00
_cell.angle_beta   90.00
_cell.angle_gamma   90.00
#
_symmetry.space_group_name_H-M   'P 1'
#
loop_
_entity.id
_entity.type
_entity.pdbx_description
1 polymer ?
#
loop_
_entity_poly.entity_id
_entity_poly.type
_entity_poly.pdbx_seq_one_letter_code
_entity_poly.pdbx_strand_id
1 'polypeptide(L)'
;MENQAPRDFDEGMLEVGDGHSIYWRAQGPRDAPVMLVVHGGPGGAMNLKWADVLEPDAWRVVFFDQRGCGKSTPFGKLEHNGIEALVGDMEKLREALQIERWALFGGSWGTTLALAYGVAHPERCLGFLLRGIFLARREDIDWFLWDVRRVFPDAHRAFLDAIETASGKRPASAPEILQLTEAPLARFDEAGTQLARAWTRYETTLSVVNKPEKEPSDEAKRPSAEANAAAISMALLERHYIAHELPPAPLLPQVARIAHLPCRIVHGRFDMVCPADQASALAAHWPGAHLSIVDAAGHWTFETGNVAALRAGAAALAGAVKQA
;
A
#
# COMPACT_ATOMS: atom_id res chain seq x y z
N MET A 1 -0.69 -27.66 -24.28
CA MET A 1 -1.95 -28.15 -23.70
C MET A 1 -1.61 -29.30 -22.78
N GLU A 2 -1.37 -29.00 -21.51
CA GLU A 2 -1.35 -30.00 -20.45
C GLU A 2 -2.54 -29.69 -19.54
N ASN A 3 -3.35 -30.71 -19.36
CA ASN A 3 -4.64 -30.67 -18.72
C ASN A 3 -4.42 -30.69 -17.20
N GLN A 4 -4.47 -29.54 -16.53
CA GLN A 4 -4.46 -29.45 -15.06
C GLN A 4 -5.72 -28.73 -14.58
N ALA A 5 -6.62 -29.47 -13.94
CA ALA A 5 -7.75 -28.93 -13.19
C ALA A 5 -7.42 -28.91 -11.68
N PRO A 6 -7.99 -27.97 -10.92
CA PRO A 6 -7.59 -26.58 -10.80
C PRO A 6 -6.55 -26.39 -9.67
N ARG A 7 -5.37 -25.87 -10.01
CA ARG A 7 -4.56 -25.10 -9.05
C ARG A 7 -4.90 -23.65 -9.34
N ASP A 8 -5.88 -23.06 -8.65
CA ASP A 8 -6.41 -21.72 -9.00
C ASP A 8 -5.44 -20.55 -8.72
N PHE A 9 -4.15 -20.85 -8.57
CA PHE A 9 -3.10 -19.83 -8.53
C PHE A 9 -1.73 -20.42 -8.91
N ASP A 10 -0.91 -19.57 -9.53
CA ASP A 10 0.54 -19.76 -9.67
C ASP A 10 1.25 -18.92 -8.61
N GLU A 11 2.40 -19.37 -8.11
CA GLU A 11 3.23 -18.58 -7.21
C GLU A 11 4.71 -18.91 -7.38
N GLY A 12 5.59 -18.02 -6.93
CA GLY A 12 7.02 -18.25 -7.00
C GLY A 12 7.84 -17.15 -6.36
N MET A 13 9.15 -17.39 -6.30
CA MET A 13 10.17 -16.37 -6.02
C MET A 13 10.77 -15.90 -7.33
N LEU A 14 10.98 -14.60 -7.49
CA LEU A 14 11.66 -13.99 -8.62
C LEU A 14 12.89 -13.23 -8.14
N GLU A 15 14.06 -13.62 -8.61
CA GLU A 15 15.30 -12.87 -8.42
C GLU A 15 15.23 -11.55 -9.19
N VAL A 16 15.36 -10.43 -8.48
CA VAL A 16 15.28 -9.09 -9.07
C VAL A 16 16.61 -8.34 -9.04
N GLY A 17 17.72 -9.01 -8.67
CA GLY A 17 19.04 -8.40 -8.60
C GLY A 17 19.29 -7.69 -7.27
N ASP A 18 20.48 -7.12 -7.10
CA ASP A 18 20.93 -6.41 -5.87
C ASP A 18 20.80 -7.24 -4.57
N GLY A 19 20.78 -8.57 -4.72
CA GLY A 19 20.55 -9.52 -3.64
C GLY A 19 19.14 -9.46 -3.05
N HIS A 20 18.13 -9.23 -3.89
CA HIS A 20 16.71 -9.29 -3.54
C HIS A 20 15.96 -10.30 -4.41
N SER A 21 15.01 -11.00 -3.78
CA SER A 21 14.06 -11.91 -4.42
C SER A 21 12.66 -11.56 -3.95
N ILE A 22 11.75 -11.31 -4.89
CA ILE A 22 10.35 -11.01 -4.56
C ILE A 22 9.47 -12.26 -4.66
N TYR A 23 8.60 -12.45 -3.68
CA TYR A 23 7.56 -13.47 -3.77
C TYR A 23 6.36 -12.92 -4.56
N TRP A 24 5.79 -13.73 -5.45
CA TRP A 24 4.61 -13.37 -6.23
C TRP A 24 3.58 -14.49 -6.25
N ARG A 25 2.33 -14.13 -6.50
CA ARG A 25 1.21 -15.04 -6.72
C ARG A 25 0.26 -14.49 -7.78
N ALA A 26 -0.28 -15.33 -8.65
CA ALA A 26 -1.24 -14.95 -9.67
C ALA A 26 -2.45 -15.90 -9.63
N GLN A 27 -3.68 -15.38 -9.68
CA GLN A 27 -4.91 -16.18 -9.65
C GLN A 27 -6.01 -15.60 -10.54
N GLY A 28 -7.01 -16.41 -10.88
CA GLY A 28 -8.10 -16.05 -11.80
C GLY A 28 -7.91 -16.59 -13.23
N PRO A 29 -8.86 -16.33 -14.15
CA PRO A 29 -8.85 -16.86 -15.51
C PRO A 29 -7.60 -16.41 -16.28
N ARG A 30 -6.88 -17.35 -16.91
CA ARG A 30 -5.61 -17.05 -17.60
C ARG A 30 -5.76 -16.14 -18.82
N ASP A 31 -6.94 -16.14 -19.43
CA ASP A 31 -7.32 -15.37 -20.61
C ASP A 31 -7.99 -14.02 -20.25
N ALA A 32 -8.26 -13.76 -18.96
CA ALA A 32 -8.76 -12.46 -18.52
C ALA A 32 -7.66 -11.38 -18.57
N PRO A 33 -8.04 -10.09 -18.71
CA PRO A 33 -7.11 -8.99 -18.51
C PRO A 33 -6.39 -9.09 -17.16
N VAL A 34 -5.13 -8.65 -17.12
CA VAL A 34 -4.30 -8.76 -15.93
C VAL A 34 -4.40 -7.51 -15.07
N MET A 35 -4.57 -7.68 -13.77
CA MET A 35 -4.49 -6.62 -12.78
C MET A 35 -3.39 -6.92 -11.76
N LEU A 36 -2.42 -6.02 -11.61
CA LEU A 36 -1.43 -6.09 -10.55
C LEU A 36 -1.93 -5.37 -9.30
N VAL A 37 -1.89 -6.07 -8.17
CA VAL A 37 -2.14 -5.51 -6.83
C VAL A 37 -0.83 -5.02 -6.24
N VAL A 38 -0.74 -3.70 -6.08
CA VAL A 38 0.38 -3.00 -5.45
C VAL A 38 -0.01 -2.71 -4.01
N HIS A 39 0.54 -3.47 -3.07
CA HIS A 39 0.18 -3.34 -1.65
C HIS A 39 0.71 -2.05 -1.00
N GLY A 40 0.05 -1.66 0.10
CA GLY A 40 0.39 -0.47 0.88
C GLY A 40 1.45 -0.70 1.97
N GLY A 41 1.47 0.20 2.94
CA GLY A 41 2.52 0.38 3.94
C GLY A 41 3.33 1.65 3.60
N PRO A 42 4.59 1.54 3.09
CA PRO A 42 5.23 0.33 2.55
C PRO A 42 5.54 -0.75 3.58
N GLY A 43 5.73 -1.98 3.10
CA GLY A 43 6.07 -3.12 3.96
C GLY A 43 4.89 -3.91 4.54
N GLY A 44 3.66 -3.67 4.07
CA GLY A 44 2.45 -4.35 4.53
C GLY A 44 2.20 -5.75 3.94
N ALA A 45 2.97 -6.15 2.93
CA ALA A 45 2.81 -7.41 2.16
C ALA A 45 1.45 -7.56 1.43
N MET A 46 1.36 -8.56 0.57
CA MET A 46 0.17 -8.84 -0.22
C MET A 46 -1.01 -9.30 0.66
N ASN A 47 -2.23 -8.92 0.26
CA ASN A 47 -3.47 -9.39 0.88
C ASN A 47 -4.35 -10.07 -0.16
N LEU A 48 -4.43 -11.40 -0.12
CA LEU A 48 -5.13 -12.19 -1.12
C LEU A 48 -6.65 -11.97 -1.13
N LYS A 49 -7.24 -11.38 -0.07
CA LYS A 49 -8.65 -10.98 -0.03
C LYS A 49 -9.03 -10.00 -1.14
N TRP A 50 -8.04 -9.33 -1.75
CA TRP A 50 -8.29 -8.46 -2.89
C TRP A 50 -8.82 -9.20 -4.11
N ALA A 51 -8.48 -10.48 -4.30
CA ALA A 51 -9.02 -11.24 -5.41
C ALA A 51 -10.56 -11.34 -5.33
N ASP A 52 -11.13 -11.45 -4.13
CA ASP A 52 -12.58 -11.50 -3.92
C ASP A 52 -13.26 -10.13 -4.10
N VAL A 53 -12.52 -9.04 -3.93
CA VAL A 53 -13.03 -7.67 -4.10
C VAL A 53 -12.95 -7.23 -5.56
N LEU A 54 -11.96 -7.71 -6.30
CA LEU A 54 -11.70 -7.29 -7.67
C LEU A 54 -12.56 -8.00 -8.72
N GLU A 55 -13.48 -8.89 -8.33
CA GLU A 55 -14.28 -9.76 -9.21
C GLU A 55 -13.40 -10.79 -9.96
N PRO A 56 -13.18 -11.99 -9.38
CA PRO A 56 -12.18 -12.93 -9.89
C PRO A 56 -12.46 -13.43 -11.32
N ASP A 57 -13.71 -13.41 -11.76
CA ASP A 57 -14.08 -13.81 -13.13
C ASP A 57 -13.74 -12.74 -14.19
N ALA A 58 -13.50 -11.50 -13.77
CA ALA A 58 -13.21 -10.39 -14.67
C ALA A 58 -11.69 -10.18 -14.89
N TRP A 59 -10.86 -10.64 -13.95
CA TRP A 59 -9.43 -10.35 -13.92
C TRP A 59 -8.58 -11.57 -13.59
N ARG A 60 -7.42 -11.66 -14.25
CA ARG A 60 -6.26 -12.38 -13.70
C ARG A 60 -5.56 -11.44 -12.74
N VAL A 61 -5.60 -11.73 -11.44
CA VAL A 61 -5.02 -10.89 -10.39
C VAL A 61 -3.61 -11.37 -10.05
N VAL A 62 -2.64 -10.47 -10.13
CA VAL A 62 -1.23 -10.70 -9.76
C VAL A 62 -0.92 -9.94 -8.48
N PHE A 63 -0.22 -10.60 -7.57
CA PHE A 63 0.26 -10.09 -6.29
C PHE A 63 1.76 -10.26 -6.23
N PHE A 64 2.42 -9.38 -5.49
CA PHE A 64 3.82 -9.53 -5.12
C PHE A 64 4.05 -8.90 -3.75
N ASP A 65 5.00 -9.44 -3.00
CA ASP A 65 5.54 -8.79 -1.81
C ASP A 65 6.70 -7.89 -2.24
N GLN A 66 6.63 -6.59 -1.93
CA GLN A 66 7.73 -5.65 -2.18
C GLN A 66 8.98 -6.03 -1.37
N ARG A 67 10.15 -5.50 -1.76
CA ARG A 67 11.43 -5.77 -1.11
C ARG A 67 11.36 -5.59 0.41
N GLY A 68 11.89 -6.56 1.16
CA GLY A 68 12.02 -6.47 2.62
C GLY A 68 10.77 -6.81 3.44
N CYS A 69 9.67 -7.25 2.83
CA CYS A 69 8.44 -7.61 3.56
C CYS A 69 7.80 -8.90 3.08
N GLY A 70 6.82 -9.40 3.85
CA GLY A 70 6.10 -10.62 3.52
C GLY A 70 7.03 -11.83 3.36
N LYS A 71 6.91 -12.54 2.25
CA LYS A 71 7.77 -13.66 1.88
C LYS A 71 8.97 -13.25 1.01
N SER A 72 9.09 -11.98 0.64
CA SER A 72 10.23 -11.47 -0.12
C SER A 72 11.49 -11.45 0.74
N THR A 73 12.61 -11.78 0.13
CA THR A 73 13.88 -11.95 0.82
C THR A 73 14.96 -11.01 0.29
N PRO A 74 15.89 -10.56 1.15
CA PRO A 74 15.90 -10.75 2.61
C PRO A 74 14.93 -9.80 3.34
N PHE A 75 14.32 -10.31 4.42
CA PHE A 75 13.39 -9.56 5.26
C PHE A 75 14.05 -8.32 5.88
N GLY A 76 13.36 -7.19 5.89
CA GLY A 76 13.80 -5.94 6.53
C GLY A 76 14.98 -5.22 5.86
N LYS A 77 15.45 -5.68 4.69
CA LYS A 77 16.59 -5.06 4.00
C LYS A 77 16.23 -3.72 3.37
N LEU A 78 17.03 -2.70 3.67
CA LEU A 78 16.82 -1.31 3.23
C LEU A 78 17.69 -0.93 2.03
N GLU A 79 18.83 -1.59 1.85
CA GLU A 79 19.73 -1.32 0.74
C GLU A 79 19.09 -1.72 -0.58
N HIS A 80 19.20 -0.85 -1.59
CA HIS A 80 18.53 -1.00 -2.88
C HIS A 80 17.01 -1.19 -2.73
N ASN A 81 16.38 -0.51 -1.77
CA ASN A 81 14.95 -0.57 -1.53
C ASN A 81 14.37 0.85 -1.60
N GLY A 82 14.11 1.29 -2.84
CA GLY A 82 13.55 2.61 -3.16
C GLY A 82 12.57 2.52 -4.32
N ILE A 83 11.88 3.62 -4.64
CA ILE A 83 10.81 3.63 -5.67
C ILE A 83 11.31 3.12 -7.02
N GLU A 84 12.49 3.58 -7.48
CA GLU A 84 13.04 3.14 -8.76
C GLU A 84 13.31 1.62 -8.79
N ALA A 85 13.80 1.06 -7.68
CA ALA A 85 14.04 -0.37 -7.55
C ALA A 85 12.71 -1.15 -7.58
N LEU A 86 11.68 -0.69 -6.86
CA LEU A 86 10.36 -1.34 -6.86
C LEU A 86 9.66 -1.24 -8.22
N VAL A 87 9.78 -0.11 -8.93
CA VAL A 87 9.27 0.03 -10.31
C VAL A 87 9.99 -0.95 -11.24
N GLY A 88 11.31 -1.09 -11.10
CA GLY A 88 12.09 -2.09 -11.84
C GLY A 88 11.67 -3.53 -11.54
N ASP A 89 11.34 -3.84 -10.29
CA ASP A 89 10.83 -5.16 -9.89
C ASP A 89 9.48 -5.47 -10.52
N MET A 90 8.60 -4.48 -10.60
CA MET A 90 7.31 -4.61 -11.29
C MET A 90 7.52 -4.95 -12.77
N GLU A 91 8.44 -4.30 -13.48
CA GLU A 91 8.75 -4.67 -14.88
C GLU A 91 9.33 -6.08 -15.00
N LYS A 92 10.27 -6.47 -14.13
CA LYS A 92 10.82 -7.84 -14.13
C LYS A 92 9.74 -8.89 -13.91
N LEU A 93 8.80 -8.62 -13.00
CA LEU A 93 7.66 -9.50 -12.76
C LEU A 93 6.74 -9.57 -13.98
N ARG A 94 6.42 -8.42 -14.59
CA ARG A 94 5.60 -8.34 -15.80
C ARG A 94 6.19 -9.21 -16.92
N GLU A 95 7.50 -9.08 -17.16
CA GLU A 95 8.22 -9.85 -18.18
C GLU A 95 8.30 -11.34 -17.86
N ALA A 96 8.63 -11.70 -16.61
CA ALA A 96 8.71 -13.09 -16.18
C ALA A 96 7.38 -13.84 -16.33
N LEU A 97 6.25 -13.14 -16.12
CA LEU A 97 4.90 -13.68 -16.29
C LEU A 97 4.36 -13.54 -17.72
N GLN A 98 5.16 -13.00 -18.65
CA GLN A 98 4.81 -12.77 -20.06
C GLN A 98 3.54 -11.91 -20.23
N ILE A 99 3.38 -10.89 -19.39
CA ILE A 99 2.25 -9.97 -19.41
C ILE A 99 2.61 -8.78 -20.30
N GLU A 100 1.84 -8.50 -21.35
CA GLU A 100 2.13 -7.37 -22.24
C GLU A 100 1.84 -6.03 -21.56
N ARG A 101 0.64 -5.92 -20.97
CA ARG A 101 0.12 -4.75 -20.25
C ARG A 101 -0.78 -5.23 -19.11
N TRP A 102 -0.88 -4.44 -18.05
CA TRP A 102 -1.76 -4.72 -16.91
C TRP A 102 -2.48 -3.48 -16.40
N ALA A 103 -3.63 -3.67 -15.77
CA ALA A 103 -4.22 -2.66 -14.91
C ALA A 103 -3.50 -2.64 -13.56
N LEU A 104 -3.49 -1.48 -12.90
CA LEU A 104 -2.89 -1.31 -11.59
C LEU A 104 -3.97 -1.08 -10.54
N PHE A 105 -3.97 -1.92 -9.52
CA PHE A 105 -4.71 -1.70 -8.29
C PHE A 105 -3.75 -1.28 -7.18
N GLY A 106 -3.89 -0.05 -6.69
CA GLY A 106 -3.03 0.51 -5.65
C GLY A 106 -3.84 1.09 -4.50
N GLY A 107 -3.43 0.81 -3.25
CA GLY A 107 -4.06 1.36 -2.05
C GLY A 107 -3.05 1.96 -1.09
N SER A 108 -3.32 3.15 -0.53
CA SER A 108 -2.38 3.84 0.36
C SER A 108 -1.03 4.07 -0.34
N TRP A 109 0.11 3.72 0.26
CA TRP A 109 1.41 3.64 -0.43
C TRP A 109 1.37 2.96 -1.81
N GLY A 110 0.51 1.95 -1.99
CA GLY A 110 0.32 1.31 -3.29
C GLY A 110 -0.14 2.28 -4.38
N THR A 111 -0.82 3.38 -4.05
CA THR A 111 -1.14 4.44 -5.03
C THR A 111 0.11 5.21 -5.43
N THR A 112 0.99 5.56 -4.48
CA THR A 112 2.26 6.22 -4.76
C THR A 112 3.08 5.40 -5.74
N LEU A 113 3.24 4.10 -5.46
CA LEU A 113 4.03 3.20 -6.30
C LEU A 113 3.34 2.90 -7.64
N ALA A 114 2.02 2.71 -7.67
CA ALA A 114 1.28 2.53 -8.92
C ALA A 114 1.38 3.75 -9.84
N LEU A 115 1.28 4.97 -9.29
CA LEU A 115 1.47 6.21 -10.04
C LEU A 115 2.90 6.34 -10.56
N ALA A 116 3.91 6.06 -9.71
CA ALA A 116 5.31 6.09 -10.13
C ALA A 116 5.60 5.10 -11.27
N TYR A 117 5.13 3.87 -11.17
CA TYR A 117 5.24 2.88 -12.24
C TYR A 117 4.53 3.35 -13.50
N GLY A 118 3.28 3.81 -13.38
CA GLY A 118 2.50 4.26 -14.54
C GLY A 118 3.16 5.42 -15.27
N VAL A 119 3.68 6.39 -14.52
CA VAL A 119 4.45 7.49 -15.07
C VAL A 119 5.70 6.98 -15.79
N ALA A 120 6.44 6.03 -15.22
CA ALA A 120 7.64 5.49 -15.85
C ALA A 120 7.34 4.67 -17.11
N HIS A 121 6.26 3.88 -17.11
CA HIS A 121 5.91 2.90 -18.13
C HIS A 121 4.44 3.02 -18.59
N PRO A 122 4.03 4.19 -19.15
CA PRO A 122 2.63 4.43 -19.51
C PRO A 122 2.10 3.42 -20.54
N GLU A 123 2.95 2.95 -21.45
CA GLU A 123 2.62 1.96 -22.48
C GLU A 123 2.36 0.55 -21.92
N ARG A 124 2.74 0.28 -20.67
CA ARG A 124 2.52 -1.01 -19.97
C ARG A 124 1.23 -1.02 -19.16
N CYS A 125 0.50 0.09 -19.12
CA CYS A 125 -0.67 0.27 -18.28
C CYS A 125 -1.98 0.18 -19.09
N LEU A 126 -2.94 -0.59 -18.60
CA LEU A 126 -4.32 -0.66 -19.12
C LEU A 126 -5.24 0.37 -18.45
N GLY A 127 -4.92 0.77 -17.21
CA GLY A 127 -5.73 1.68 -16.41
C GLY A 127 -5.51 1.47 -14.92
N PHE A 128 -6.19 2.26 -14.09
CA PHE A 128 -5.91 2.36 -12.66
C PHE A 128 -7.18 2.26 -11.82
N LEU A 129 -7.12 1.45 -10.76
CA LEU A 129 -8.05 1.45 -9.64
C LEU A 129 -7.27 1.84 -8.40
N LEU A 130 -7.50 3.04 -7.88
CA LEU A 130 -6.73 3.62 -6.79
C LEU A 130 -7.62 3.83 -5.57
N ARG A 131 -7.08 3.58 -4.38
CA ARG A 131 -7.82 3.85 -3.12
C ARG A 131 -6.96 4.45 -2.04
N GLY A 132 -7.53 5.37 -1.26
CA GLY A 132 -6.79 5.98 -0.14
C GLY A 132 -5.54 6.64 -0.68
N ILE A 133 -5.72 7.56 -1.65
CA ILE A 133 -4.66 8.24 -2.38
C ILE A 133 -3.62 8.81 -1.42
N PHE A 134 -2.41 8.30 -1.54
CA PHE A 134 -1.21 8.86 -0.95
C PHE A 134 -0.36 9.49 -2.05
N LEU A 135 -0.10 10.81 -1.96
CA LEU A 135 0.72 11.57 -2.91
C LEU A 135 2.15 11.78 -2.42
N ALA A 136 2.45 11.40 -1.16
CA ALA A 136 3.75 11.55 -0.53
C ALA A 136 4.29 12.99 -0.52
N ARG A 137 3.42 14.00 -0.44
CA ARG A 137 3.83 15.40 -0.31
C ARG A 137 4.27 15.69 1.12
N ARG A 138 4.98 16.79 1.33
CA ARG A 138 5.43 17.19 2.67
C ARG A 138 4.27 17.35 3.64
N GLU A 139 3.19 17.99 3.19
CA GLU A 139 1.98 18.16 3.98
C GLU A 139 1.28 16.83 4.32
N ASP A 140 1.40 15.80 3.47
CA ASP A 140 0.81 14.48 3.73
C ASP A 140 1.60 13.76 4.84
N ILE A 141 2.93 13.89 4.83
CA ILE A 141 3.81 13.35 5.88
C ILE A 141 3.62 14.09 7.20
N ASP A 142 3.60 15.42 7.17
CA ASP A 142 3.42 16.26 8.35
C ASP A 142 2.04 16.01 8.99
N TRP A 143 1.00 15.77 8.17
CA TRP A 143 -0.30 15.33 8.65
C TRP A 143 -0.21 14.04 9.45
N PHE A 144 0.32 12.98 8.82
CA PHE A 144 0.35 11.65 9.42
C PHE A 144 1.22 11.58 10.69
N LEU A 145 2.39 12.22 10.68
CA LEU A 145 3.33 12.14 11.81
C LEU A 145 3.02 13.14 12.92
N TRP A 146 2.37 14.27 12.61
CA TRP A 146 2.23 15.37 13.55
C TRP A 146 0.82 15.92 13.65
N ASP A 147 0.22 16.40 12.56
CA ASP A 147 -1.00 17.22 12.65
C ASP A 147 -2.28 16.44 12.96
N VAL A 148 -2.31 15.14 12.69
CA VAL A 148 -3.42 14.26 13.08
C VAL A 148 -3.62 14.21 14.61
N ARG A 149 -2.64 14.62 15.42
CA ARG A 149 -2.78 14.81 16.89
C ARG A 149 -3.93 15.75 17.27
N ARG A 150 -4.36 16.62 16.35
CA ARG A 150 -5.50 17.53 16.54
C ARG A 150 -6.85 16.78 16.54
N VAL A 151 -6.88 15.58 15.96
CA VAL A 151 -8.06 14.71 15.88
C VAL A 151 -7.89 13.50 16.82
N PHE A 152 -6.68 12.94 16.91
CA PHE A 152 -6.36 11.77 17.73
C PHE A 152 -5.24 12.06 18.75
N PRO A 153 -5.46 12.95 19.74
CA PRO A 153 -4.43 13.34 20.71
C PRO A 153 -3.95 12.15 21.55
N ASP A 154 -4.84 11.23 21.93
CA ASP A 154 -4.48 10.07 22.76
C ASP A 154 -3.66 9.03 22.00
N ALA A 155 -4.02 8.76 20.73
CA ALA A 155 -3.25 7.83 19.89
C ALA A 155 -1.87 8.39 19.57
N HIS A 156 -1.79 9.69 19.25
CA HIS A 156 -0.51 10.37 19.02
C HIS A 156 0.36 10.37 20.28
N ARG A 157 -0.20 10.69 21.46
CA ARG A 157 0.54 10.63 22.73
C ARG A 157 1.12 9.25 22.99
N ALA A 158 0.31 8.19 22.82
CA ALA A 158 0.76 6.81 23.01
C ALA A 158 1.87 6.41 22.02
N PHE A 159 1.82 6.91 20.79
CA PHE A 159 2.89 6.73 19.81
C PHE A 159 4.19 7.42 20.26
N LEU A 160 4.13 8.67 20.71
CA LEU A 160 5.32 9.36 21.23
C LEU A 160 5.88 8.70 22.51
N ASP A 161 5.03 8.17 23.39
CA ASP A 161 5.45 7.43 24.59
C ASP A 161 6.26 6.17 24.22
N ALA A 162 5.85 5.46 23.16
CA ALA A 162 6.57 4.30 22.67
C ALA A 162 7.94 4.69 22.07
N ILE A 163 8.01 5.80 21.33
CA ILE A 163 9.28 6.33 20.81
C ILE A 163 10.21 6.72 21.96
N GLU A 164 9.70 7.40 22.98
CA GLU A 164 10.46 7.80 24.17
C GLU A 164 11.00 6.59 24.93
N THR A 165 10.18 5.55 25.08
CA THR A 165 10.60 4.29 25.72
C THR A 165 11.71 3.59 24.93
N ALA A 166 11.64 3.61 23.59
CA ALA A 166 12.59 2.89 22.74
C ALA A 166 13.89 3.67 22.44
N SER A 167 13.85 5.00 22.52
CA SER A 167 14.97 5.90 22.15
C SER A 167 15.55 6.69 23.34
N GLY A 168 14.85 6.77 24.46
CA GLY A 168 15.23 7.56 25.64
C GLY A 168 14.90 9.06 25.54
N LYS A 169 14.29 9.53 24.45
CA LYS A 169 13.88 10.94 24.28
C LYS A 169 12.48 11.03 23.67
N ARG A 170 11.66 11.94 24.17
CA ARG A 170 10.37 12.27 23.54
C ARG A 170 10.55 13.14 22.30
N PRO A 171 10.01 12.76 21.13
CA PRO A 171 9.99 13.63 19.95
C PRO A 171 9.11 14.87 20.14
N ALA A 172 9.57 16.01 19.64
CA ALA A 172 8.87 17.29 19.64
C ALA A 172 8.44 17.77 18.24
N SER A 173 8.67 16.98 17.19
CA SER A 173 8.26 17.28 15.80
C SER A 173 8.23 16.02 14.93
N ALA A 174 7.61 16.10 13.74
CA ALA A 174 7.65 15.02 12.73
C ALA A 174 9.09 14.59 12.33
N PRO A 175 10.03 15.51 12.06
CA PRO A 175 11.43 15.13 11.81
C PRO A 175 12.08 14.38 12.98
N GLU A 176 11.79 14.78 14.23
CA GLU A 176 12.33 14.08 15.40
C GLU A 176 11.73 12.67 15.56
N ILE A 177 10.47 12.45 15.14
CA ILE A 177 9.90 11.09 15.09
C ILE A 177 10.76 10.20 14.19
N LEU A 178 11.01 10.62 12.94
CA LEU A 178 11.80 9.84 11.98
C LEU A 178 13.24 9.59 12.43
N GLN A 179 13.84 10.57 13.12
CA GLN A 179 15.18 10.46 13.67
C GLN A 179 15.22 9.46 14.83
N LEU A 180 14.32 9.61 15.80
CA LEU A 180 14.35 8.82 17.05
C LEU A 180 13.89 7.38 16.86
N THR A 181 13.16 7.07 15.77
CA THR A 181 12.75 5.70 15.46
C THR A 181 13.75 4.91 14.63
N GLU A 182 14.77 5.56 14.02
CA GLU A 182 15.74 4.89 13.14
C GLU A 182 16.49 3.74 13.81
N ALA A 183 17.30 4.08 14.84
CA ALA A 183 18.12 3.10 15.51
C ALA A 183 17.26 2.04 16.22
N PRO A 184 16.16 2.37 16.93
CA PRO A 184 15.30 1.35 17.53
C PRO A 184 14.70 0.35 16.56
N LEU A 185 14.17 0.79 15.41
CA LEU A 185 13.57 -0.12 14.42
C LEU A 185 14.63 -1.02 13.76
N ALA A 186 15.86 -0.53 13.58
CA ALA A 186 16.94 -1.29 12.95
C ALA A 186 17.57 -2.37 13.84
N ARG A 187 17.31 -2.40 15.16
CA ARG A 187 17.92 -3.36 16.10
C ARG A 187 17.29 -4.76 16.05
N PHE A 188 16.06 -4.89 15.57
CA PHE A 188 15.28 -6.15 15.63
C PHE A 188 15.28 -6.81 17.02
N ASP A 189 15.29 -5.98 18.07
CA ASP A 189 15.19 -6.42 19.47
C ASP A 189 13.75 -6.24 20.00
N GLU A 190 13.55 -6.57 21.28
CA GLU A 190 12.23 -6.43 21.92
C GLU A 190 11.74 -4.97 21.91
N ALA A 191 12.64 -4.00 22.15
CA ALA A 191 12.27 -2.58 22.17
C ALA A 191 11.85 -2.08 20.77
N GLY A 192 12.57 -2.47 19.73
CA GLY A 192 12.23 -2.19 18.33
C GLY A 192 10.91 -2.86 17.93
N THR A 193 10.68 -4.09 18.38
CA THR A 193 9.42 -4.81 18.13
C THR A 193 8.23 -4.11 18.80
N GLN A 194 8.38 -3.64 20.04
CA GLN A 194 7.32 -2.88 20.72
C GLN A 194 7.06 -1.54 20.04
N LEU A 195 8.10 -0.84 19.60
CA LEU A 195 7.96 0.39 18.83
C LEU A 195 7.22 0.14 17.50
N ALA A 196 7.58 -0.93 16.78
CA ALA A 196 6.92 -1.29 15.53
C ALA A 196 5.43 -1.62 15.72
N ARG A 197 5.07 -2.29 16.81
CA ARG A 197 3.68 -2.53 17.21
C ARG A 197 2.94 -1.24 17.58
N ALA A 198 3.62 -0.28 18.20
CA ALA A 198 3.03 1.02 18.52
C ALA A 198 2.78 1.85 17.24
N TRP A 199 3.71 1.84 16.30
CA TRP A 199 3.58 2.48 15.00
C TRP A 199 2.39 1.94 14.21
N THR A 200 2.30 0.62 14.05
CA THR A 200 1.18 -0.02 13.33
C THR A 200 -0.17 0.16 14.05
N ARG A 201 -0.18 0.13 15.39
CA ARG A 201 -1.39 0.45 16.18
C ARG A 201 -1.84 1.89 15.98
N TYR A 202 -0.89 2.82 15.92
CA TYR A 202 -1.17 4.23 15.65
C TYR A 202 -1.87 4.37 14.31
N GLU A 203 -1.28 3.88 13.22
CA GLU A 203 -1.88 3.92 11.88
C GLU A 203 -3.25 3.22 11.82
N THR A 204 -3.38 2.03 12.41
CA THR A 204 -4.65 1.29 12.47
C THR A 204 -5.73 2.08 13.20
N THR A 205 -5.36 2.83 14.24
CA THR A 205 -6.31 3.66 14.99
C THR A 205 -6.82 4.84 14.16
N LEU A 206 -5.95 5.45 13.36
CA LEU A 206 -6.32 6.52 12.43
C LEU A 206 -7.15 6.00 11.25
N SER A 207 -7.01 4.71 10.91
CA SER A 207 -7.57 4.17 9.68
C SER A 207 -9.08 3.93 9.71
N VAL A 208 -9.68 3.71 10.89
CA VAL A 208 -11.03 3.14 10.98
C VAL A 208 -12.04 4.17 11.51
N VAL A 209 -13.18 4.30 10.82
CA VAL A 209 -14.33 5.09 11.28
C VAL A 209 -15.38 4.18 11.90
N ASN A 210 -15.68 3.07 11.22
CA ASN A 210 -16.66 2.09 11.67
C ASN A 210 -15.92 0.84 12.15
N LYS A 211 -15.40 0.88 13.39
CA LYS A 211 -14.77 -0.32 13.96
C LYS A 211 -15.83 -1.40 14.11
N PRO A 212 -15.65 -2.60 13.52
CA PRO A 212 -16.49 -3.72 13.88
C PRO A 212 -16.35 -3.98 15.38
N GLU A 213 -17.46 -4.34 16.04
CA GLU A 213 -17.42 -4.78 17.43
C GLU A 213 -16.44 -5.95 17.54
N LYS A 214 -15.46 -5.85 18.44
CA LYS A 214 -14.56 -6.97 18.71
C LYS A 214 -15.30 -8.01 19.55
N GLU A 215 -15.11 -9.28 19.24
CA GLU A 215 -15.44 -10.33 20.20
C GLU A 215 -14.45 -10.28 21.39
N PRO A 216 -14.92 -10.42 22.65
CA PRO A 216 -14.07 -10.34 23.85
C PRO A 216 -12.86 -11.30 23.85
N SER A 217 -12.92 -12.39 23.07
CA SER A 217 -11.85 -13.39 22.98
C SER A 217 -10.58 -12.93 22.24
N ASP A 218 -10.62 -11.78 21.55
CA ASP A 218 -9.50 -11.30 20.74
C ASP A 218 -8.47 -10.46 21.52
N GLU A 219 -8.78 -10.03 22.75
CA GLU A 219 -7.92 -9.11 23.51
C GLU A 219 -6.79 -9.81 24.30
N ALA A 220 -6.85 -11.14 24.47
CA ALA A 220 -5.98 -11.86 25.39
C ALA A 220 -4.83 -12.66 24.74
N LYS A 221 -4.67 -12.65 23.41
CA LYS A 221 -3.63 -13.44 22.73
C LYS A 221 -2.34 -12.65 22.55
N ARG A 222 -1.21 -13.24 22.94
CA ARG A 222 0.11 -12.74 22.52
C ARG A 222 0.15 -12.71 20.98
N PRO A 223 0.68 -11.65 20.36
CA PRO A 223 0.84 -11.60 18.91
C PRO A 223 1.65 -12.80 18.40
N SER A 224 1.27 -13.32 17.23
CA SER A 224 2.04 -14.37 16.56
C SER A 224 3.37 -13.82 16.03
N ALA A 225 4.31 -14.70 15.70
CA ALA A 225 5.56 -14.33 15.04
C ALA A 225 5.31 -13.61 13.70
N GLU A 226 4.32 -14.07 12.93
CA GLU A 226 3.89 -13.44 11.67
C GLU A 226 3.34 -12.02 11.89
N ALA A 227 2.52 -11.81 12.93
CA ALA A 227 1.99 -10.49 13.27
C ALA A 227 3.11 -9.53 13.70
N ASN A 228 4.12 -10.02 14.43
CA ASN A 228 5.29 -9.22 14.78
C ASN A 228 6.13 -8.90 13.53
N ALA A 229 6.37 -9.87 12.65
CA ALA A 229 7.10 -9.65 11.41
C ALA A 229 6.41 -8.58 10.54
N ALA A 230 5.09 -8.65 10.38
CA ALA A 230 4.32 -7.65 9.65
C ALA A 230 4.44 -6.26 10.29
N ALA A 231 4.35 -6.16 11.63
CA ALA A 231 4.52 -4.89 12.33
C ALA A 231 5.92 -4.30 12.13
N ILE A 232 6.96 -5.15 12.23
CA ILE A 232 8.35 -4.76 12.05
C ILE A 232 8.59 -4.27 10.62
N SER A 233 8.19 -5.05 9.59
CA SER A 233 8.42 -4.65 8.21
C SER A 233 7.69 -3.36 7.85
N MET A 234 6.43 -3.19 8.29
CA MET A 234 5.69 -1.95 8.07
C MET A 234 6.41 -0.75 8.70
N ALA A 235 6.66 -0.79 10.01
CA ALA A 235 7.25 0.36 10.70
C ALA A 235 8.66 0.70 10.17
N LEU A 236 9.48 -0.32 9.91
CA LEU A 236 10.83 -0.16 9.39
C LEU A 236 10.83 0.44 7.98
N LEU A 237 10.02 -0.11 7.07
CA LEU A 237 9.98 0.33 5.68
C LEU A 237 9.25 1.65 5.52
N GLU A 238 8.12 1.90 6.20
CA GLU A 238 7.48 3.22 6.21
C GLU A 238 8.44 4.32 6.64
N ARG A 239 9.14 4.11 7.77
CA ARG A 239 10.14 5.07 8.23
C ARG A 239 11.21 5.30 7.17
N HIS A 240 11.77 4.22 6.62
CA HIS A 240 12.82 4.29 5.59
C HIS A 240 12.37 5.12 4.39
N TYR A 241 11.18 4.81 3.86
CA TYR A 241 10.66 5.51 2.70
C TYR A 241 10.35 6.98 2.98
N ILE A 242 9.71 7.29 4.11
CA ILE A 242 9.41 8.67 4.49
C ILE A 242 10.69 9.49 4.68
N ALA A 243 11.75 8.87 5.22
CA ALA A 243 13.01 9.55 5.47
C ALA A 243 13.87 9.74 4.21
N HIS A 244 13.87 8.75 3.30
CA HIS A 244 14.92 8.65 2.27
C HIS A 244 14.43 8.36 0.85
N GLU A 245 13.25 7.76 0.65
CA GLU A 245 12.84 7.17 -0.64
C GLU A 245 11.46 7.64 -1.12
N LEU A 246 11.02 8.83 -0.70
CA LEU A 246 9.85 9.47 -1.29
C LEU A 246 10.13 9.88 -2.76
N PRO A 247 9.09 10.06 -3.61
CA PRO A 247 9.30 10.47 -4.99
C PRO A 247 10.18 11.72 -5.08
N PRO A 248 11.27 11.69 -5.89
CA PRO A 248 12.23 12.81 -5.96
C PRO A 248 11.63 14.06 -6.60
N ALA A 249 10.53 13.91 -7.33
CA ALA A 249 9.71 14.99 -7.86
C ALA A 249 8.23 14.75 -7.51
N PRO A 250 7.42 15.80 -7.30
CA PRO A 250 6.00 15.66 -7.03
C PRO A 250 5.29 14.81 -8.10
N LEU A 251 4.38 13.93 -7.68
CA LEU A 251 3.68 13.02 -8.58
C LEU A 251 2.67 13.76 -9.49
N LEU A 252 1.93 14.73 -8.95
CA LEU A 252 0.80 15.36 -9.65
C LEU A 252 1.14 15.95 -11.04
N PRO A 253 2.24 16.72 -11.23
CA PRO A 253 2.60 17.21 -12.56
C PRO A 253 2.92 16.11 -13.57
N GLN A 254 3.36 14.94 -13.10
CA GLN A 254 3.78 13.82 -13.94
C GLN A 254 2.59 12.96 -14.39
N VAL A 255 1.45 13.03 -13.69
CA VAL A 255 0.22 12.28 -14.00
C VAL A 255 -0.28 12.55 -15.42
N ALA A 256 0.03 13.70 -16.03
CA ALA A 256 -0.29 13.99 -17.42
C ALA A 256 0.17 12.90 -18.41
N ARG A 257 1.25 12.17 -18.08
CA ARG A 257 1.75 11.05 -18.90
C ARG A 257 0.81 9.84 -18.95
N ILE A 258 -0.05 9.68 -17.94
CA ILE A 258 -1.00 8.56 -17.79
C ILE A 258 -2.46 9.00 -17.78
N ALA A 259 -2.74 10.30 -17.74
CA ALA A 259 -4.09 10.85 -17.62
C ALA A 259 -5.05 10.49 -18.77
N HIS A 260 -4.51 9.98 -19.88
CA HIS A 260 -5.27 9.45 -21.02
C HIS A 260 -5.85 8.04 -20.77
N LEU A 261 -5.38 7.33 -19.74
CA LEU A 261 -5.83 5.99 -19.38
C LEU A 261 -7.06 6.04 -18.46
N PRO A 262 -7.93 5.02 -18.49
CA PRO A 262 -9.05 4.89 -17.55
C PRO A 262 -8.56 4.88 -16.10
N CYS A 263 -9.23 5.65 -15.23
CA CYS A 263 -8.89 5.73 -13.82
C CYS A 263 -10.14 5.77 -12.94
N ARG A 264 -10.16 4.94 -11.89
CA ARG A 264 -11.18 4.90 -10.85
C ARG A 264 -10.50 5.19 -9.52
N ILE A 265 -11.01 6.16 -8.78
CA ILE A 265 -10.48 6.56 -7.47
C ILE A 265 -11.57 6.34 -6.43
N VAL A 266 -11.26 5.60 -5.36
CA VAL A 266 -12.14 5.40 -4.20
C VAL A 266 -11.47 5.98 -2.98
N HIS A 267 -12.13 6.86 -2.22
CA HIS A 267 -11.50 7.46 -1.04
C HIS A 267 -12.51 7.65 0.09
N GLY A 268 -12.13 7.30 1.32
CA GLY A 268 -12.97 7.54 2.48
C GLY A 268 -12.99 9.03 2.84
N ARG A 269 -14.17 9.61 3.09
CA ARG A 269 -14.29 11.02 3.50
C ARG A 269 -13.49 11.34 4.76
N PHE A 270 -13.44 10.39 5.68
CA PHE A 270 -12.78 10.51 6.98
C PHE A 270 -11.51 9.67 7.04
N ASP A 271 -10.82 9.53 5.90
CA ASP A 271 -9.48 8.95 5.86
C ASP A 271 -8.49 9.88 6.60
N MET A 272 -8.07 9.47 7.80
CA MET A 272 -7.16 10.23 8.67
C MET A 272 -5.71 9.81 8.51
N VAL A 273 -5.42 8.78 7.68
CA VAL A 273 -4.06 8.41 7.29
C VAL A 273 -3.68 9.21 6.05
N CYS A 274 -4.56 9.23 5.05
CA CYS A 274 -4.40 9.96 3.81
C CYS A 274 -5.60 10.90 3.61
N PRO A 275 -5.50 12.19 4.01
CA PRO A 275 -6.60 13.14 3.87
C PRO A 275 -7.18 13.23 2.44
N ALA A 276 -8.49 13.40 2.34
CA ALA A 276 -9.24 13.32 1.08
C ALA A 276 -8.93 14.43 0.05
N ASP A 277 -8.20 15.48 0.45
CA ASP A 277 -7.70 16.48 -0.50
C ASP A 277 -6.71 15.86 -1.50
N GLN A 278 -5.96 14.81 -1.09
CA GLN A 278 -5.07 14.07 -1.99
C GLN A 278 -5.81 13.45 -3.17
N ALA A 279 -6.96 12.81 -2.92
CA ALA A 279 -7.79 12.23 -3.97
C ALA A 279 -8.43 13.30 -4.87
N SER A 280 -8.86 14.41 -4.27
CA SER A 280 -9.42 15.55 -5.01
C SER A 280 -8.36 16.19 -5.92
N ALA A 281 -7.14 16.34 -5.42
CA ALA A 281 -6.01 16.88 -6.17
C ALA A 281 -5.62 15.95 -7.33
N LEU A 282 -5.57 14.63 -7.10
CA LEU A 282 -5.29 13.66 -8.16
C LEU A 282 -6.36 13.68 -9.26
N ALA A 283 -7.65 13.68 -8.88
CA ALA A 283 -8.74 13.75 -9.84
C ALA A 283 -8.71 15.03 -10.68
N ALA A 284 -8.35 16.17 -10.08
CA ALA A 284 -8.18 17.43 -10.81
C ALA A 284 -7.05 17.38 -11.86
N HIS A 285 -6.01 16.57 -11.64
CA HIS A 285 -4.90 16.36 -12.58
C HIS A 285 -5.17 15.20 -13.56
N TRP A 286 -6.30 14.51 -13.44
CA TRP A 286 -6.68 13.38 -14.27
C TRP A 286 -8.13 13.56 -14.75
N PRO A 287 -8.38 14.38 -15.79
CA PRO A 287 -9.74 14.77 -16.18
C PRO A 287 -10.70 13.60 -16.50
N GLY A 288 -10.16 12.46 -16.96
CA GLY A 288 -10.93 11.23 -17.21
C GLY A 288 -11.11 10.31 -15.99
N ALA A 289 -10.58 10.66 -14.83
CA ALA A 289 -10.72 9.86 -13.62
C ALA A 289 -12.11 10.01 -13.00
N HIS A 290 -12.66 8.90 -12.53
CA HIS A 290 -13.90 8.90 -11.77
C HIS A 290 -13.60 8.78 -10.28
N LEU A 291 -13.84 9.88 -9.55
CA LEU A 291 -13.66 9.96 -8.10
C LEU A 291 -14.95 9.57 -7.36
N SER A 292 -14.84 8.58 -6.49
CA SER A 292 -15.87 8.17 -5.53
C SER A 292 -15.41 8.47 -4.12
N ILE A 293 -15.96 9.51 -3.50
CA ILE A 293 -15.76 9.76 -2.08
C ILE A 293 -16.84 9.03 -1.29
N VAL A 294 -16.43 8.17 -0.36
CA VAL A 294 -17.31 7.38 0.49
C VAL A 294 -17.54 8.13 1.80
N ASP A 295 -18.72 8.72 1.96
CA ASP A 295 -18.99 9.70 3.03
C ASP A 295 -18.91 9.13 4.45
N ALA A 296 -19.25 7.86 4.66
CA ALA A 296 -19.21 7.22 5.97
C ALA A 296 -18.03 6.24 6.08
N ALA A 297 -16.88 6.55 5.48
CA ALA A 297 -15.72 5.67 5.53
C ALA A 297 -14.37 6.33 5.81
N GLY A 298 -13.49 5.56 6.44
CA GLY A 298 -12.10 5.90 6.72
C GLY A 298 -11.09 5.37 5.69
N HIS A 299 -9.83 5.27 6.11
CA HIS A 299 -8.74 4.66 5.34
C HIS A 299 -8.94 3.14 5.18
N TRP A 300 -9.51 2.52 6.21
CA TRP A 300 -9.61 1.09 6.32
C TRP A 300 -10.47 0.54 5.20
N THR A 301 -9.89 -0.46 4.55
CA THR A 301 -10.35 -0.97 3.28
C THR A 301 -11.71 -1.66 3.35
N PHE A 302 -11.88 -2.49 4.38
CA PHE A 302 -12.97 -3.45 4.43
C PHE A 302 -14.22 -2.88 5.11
N GLU A 303 -14.30 -1.54 5.22
CA GLU A 303 -15.57 -0.87 5.50
C GLU A 303 -16.52 -1.06 4.32
N THR A 304 -17.79 -1.34 4.61
CA THR A 304 -18.79 -1.75 3.61
C THR A 304 -18.88 -0.79 2.42
N GLY A 305 -18.83 0.52 2.68
CA GLY A 305 -18.87 1.56 1.63
C GLY A 305 -17.64 1.53 0.72
N ASN A 306 -16.44 1.37 1.29
CA ASN A 306 -15.19 1.25 0.52
C ASN A 306 -15.19 0.00 -0.35
N VAL A 307 -15.61 -1.15 0.19
CA VAL A 307 -15.69 -2.42 -0.58
C VAL A 307 -16.69 -2.31 -1.73
N ALA A 308 -17.87 -1.74 -1.49
CA ALA A 308 -18.89 -1.56 -2.52
C ALA A 308 -18.39 -0.66 -3.67
N ALA A 309 -17.75 0.48 -3.32
CA ALA A 309 -17.18 1.40 -4.31
C ALA A 309 -16.02 0.76 -5.09
N LEU A 310 -15.19 -0.06 -4.42
CA LEU A 310 -14.07 -0.76 -5.07
C LEU A 310 -14.55 -1.83 -6.05
N ARG A 311 -15.57 -2.62 -5.70
CA ARG A 311 -16.20 -3.59 -6.62
C ARG A 311 -16.76 -2.89 -7.86
N ALA A 312 -17.53 -1.82 -7.66
CA ALA A 312 -18.06 -1.02 -8.76
C ALA A 312 -16.94 -0.43 -9.64
N GLY A 313 -15.85 0.04 -9.02
CA GLY A 313 -14.66 0.54 -9.72
C GLY A 313 -13.96 -0.54 -10.54
N ALA A 314 -13.75 -1.74 -9.97
CA ALA A 314 -13.12 -2.87 -10.63
C ALA A 314 -13.94 -3.33 -11.84
N ALA A 315 -15.26 -3.49 -11.69
CA ALA A 315 -16.17 -3.85 -12.78
C ALA A 315 -16.14 -2.80 -13.91
N ALA A 316 -16.21 -1.52 -13.54
CA ALA A 316 -16.22 -0.43 -14.52
C ALA A 316 -14.87 -0.27 -15.24
N LEU A 317 -13.76 -0.55 -14.56
CA LEU A 317 -12.43 -0.59 -15.18
C LEU A 317 -12.30 -1.78 -16.13
N ALA A 318 -12.82 -2.96 -15.76
CA ALA A 318 -12.79 -4.15 -16.61
C ALA A 318 -13.56 -3.91 -17.92
N GLY A 319 -14.72 -3.24 -17.83
CA GLY A 319 -15.49 -2.82 -18.98
C GLY A 319 -14.72 -1.87 -19.91
N ALA A 320 -14.01 -0.89 -19.35
CA ALA A 320 -13.21 0.06 -20.14
C ALA A 320 -12.02 -0.63 -20.83
N VAL A 321 -11.33 -1.53 -20.12
CA VAL A 321 -10.17 -2.26 -20.65
C VAL A 321 -10.56 -3.20 -21.79
N LYS A 322 -11.74 -3.84 -21.74
CA LYS A 322 -12.22 -4.71 -22.83
C LYS A 322 -12.63 -3.96 -24.10
N GLN A 323 -12.81 -2.64 -24.03
CA GLN A 323 -13.20 -1.79 -25.17
C GLN A 323 -12.01 -1.10 -25.85
N ALA A 324 -10.82 -1.16 -25.25
CA ALA A 324 -9.59 -0.51 -25.70
C ALA A 324 -8.69 -1.46 -26.51
#